data_AF-A0A2N5A3X2-F1
#
_entry.id   AF-A0A2N5A3X2-F1
#
_cell.length_a   1.000
_cell.length_b   1.000
_cell.length_c   1.000
_cell.angle_alpha   90.00
_cell.angle_beta   90.00
_cell.angle_gamma   90.00
#
_symmetry.space_group_name_H-M   'P 1'
#
loop_
_entity.id
_entity.type
_entity.pdbx_description
1 polymer ?
#
loop_
_entity_poly.entity_id
_entity_poly.type
_entity_poly.pdbx_seq_one_letter_code
_entity_poly.pdbx_strand_id
1 'polypeptide(L)' 'MKKLLIALAGAACLLSSVSAAQADQLQDIEKRGVIRIAVPQDFPPFGSVGTDLQPQGYDIDMARY' A
#
# COMPACT_ATOMS: atom_id res chain seq x y z
N MET A 1 -27.51 -37.97 6.73
CA MET A 1 -26.21 -38.05 7.43
C MET A 1 -25.04 -37.73 6.50
N LYS A 2 -24.59 -38.64 5.61
CA LYS A 2 -23.38 -38.42 4.77
C LYS A 2 -23.44 -37.19 3.84
N LYS A 3 -24.58 -36.94 3.18
CA LYS A 3 -24.77 -35.77 2.31
C LYS A 3 -24.70 -34.43 3.08
N LEU A 4 -25.20 -34.43 4.31
CA LEU A 4 -25.16 -33.27 5.21
C LEU A 4 -23.71 -32.97 5.63
N LEU A 5 -22.93 -34.02 5.94
CA LEU A 5 -21.52 -33.88 6.28
C LEU A 5 -20.68 -33.35 5.12
N ILE A 6 -20.94 -33.81 3.89
CA ILE A 6 -20.26 -33.31 2.68
C ILE A 6 -20.62 -31.84 2.42
N ALA A 7 -21.90 -31.47 2.57
CA ALA A 7 -22.33 -30.07 2.43
C ALA A 7 -21.70 -29.16 3.48
N LEU A 8 -21.61 -29.62 4.73
CA LEU A 8 -21.01 -28.86 5.83
C LEU A 8 -19.49 -28.69 5.65
N ALA A 9 -18.79 -29.74 5.19
CA ALA A 9 -17.37 -29.67 4.86
C ALA A 9 -17.11 -28.72 3.68
N GLY A 10 -17.97 -28.75 2.65
CA GLY A 10 -17.90 -27.81 1.53
C GLY A 10 -18.09 -26.35 1.97
N ALA A 11 -19.07 -26.10 2.84
CA ALA A 11 -19.31 -24.76 3.40
C ALA A 11 -18.12 -24.27 4.26
N ALA A 12 -17.52 -25.14 5.07
CA ALA A 12 -16.33 -24.80 5.86
C ALA A 12 -15.12 -24.43 4.97
N CYS A 13 -14.90 -25.17 3.88
CA CYS A 13 -13.85 -24.83 2.91
C CYS A 13 -14.09 -23.47 2.25
N LEU A 14 -15.35 -23.13 1.91
CA LEU A 14 -15.68 -21.83 1.31
C LEU A 14 -15.50 -20.66 2.28
N LEU A 15 -15.63 -20.88 3.59
CA LEU A 15 -15.39 -19.86 4.60
C LEU A 15 -13.89 -19.66 4.89
N SER A 16 -13.07 -20.69 4.68
CA SER A 16 -11.61 -20.62 4.90
C SER A 16 -10.85 -19.78 3.86
N SER A 17 -11.48 -19.42 2.73
CA SER A 17 -10.89 -18.57 1.69
C SER A 17 -11.22 -17.08 1.84
N VAL A 18 -11.97 -16.69 2.87
CA VAL A 18 -12.20 -15.27 3.19
C VAL A 18 -10.97 -14.73 3.91
N SER A 19 -10.00 -14.22 3.15
CA SER A 19 -8.94 -13.40 3.72
C SER A 19 -9.54 -12.06 4.19
N ALA A 20 -9.17 -11.62 5.40
CA ALA A 20 -9.48 -10.28 5.83
C ALA A 20 -8.75 -9.28 4.92
N ALA A 21 -9.48 -8.36 4.31
CA ALA A 21 -8.87 -7.26 3.56
C ALA A 21 -8.00 -6.43 4.51
N GLN A 22 -6.73 -6.26 4.16
CA GLN A 22 -5.79 -5.41 4.91
C GLN A 22 -5.92 -3.97 4.37
N ALA A 23 -6.82 -3.19 4.98
CA ALA A 23 -7.15 -1.82 4.56
C ALA A 23 -6.66 -0.77 5.57
N ASP A 24 -5.61 -1.10 6.33
CA ASP A 24 -5.12 -0.31 7.46
C ASP A 24 -3.94 0.61 7.11
N GLN A 25 -3.56 0.67 5.83
CA GLN A 25 -2.35 1.39 5.40
C GLN A 25 -2.40 2.89 5.71
N LEU A 26 -3.56 3.54 5.56
CA LEU A 26 -3.71 4.96 5.86
C LEU A 26 -3.61 5.21 7.37
N GLN A 27 -4.32 4.41 8.16
CA GLN A 27 -4.31 4.45 9.62
C GLN A 27 -2.90 4.21 10.17
N ASP A 28 -2.14 3.30 9.56
CA ASP A 28 -0.73 3.06 9.89
C ASP A 28 0.17 4.26 9.55
N ILE A 29 -0.08 4.96 8.44
CA ILE A 29 0.63 6.20 8.08
C ILE A 29 0.32 7.29 9.11
N GLU A 30 -0.97 7.49 9.43
CA GLU A 30 -1.43 8.46 10.42
C GLU A 30 -0.81 8.19 11.80
N LYS A 31 -0.85 6.94 12.27
CA LYS A 31 -0.27 6.53 13.55
C LYS A 31 1.24 6.77 13.62
N ARG A 32 1.96 6.59 12.50
CA ARG A 32 3.40 6.88 12.42
C ARG A 32 3.69 8.38 12.35
N GLY A 33 2.73 9.21 11.95
CA GLY A 33 2.91 10.64 11.72
C GLY A 33 3.89 10.98 10.59
N VAL A 34 4.28 9.99 9.78
CA VAL A 34 5.25 10.13 8.69
C VAL A 34 4.83 9.29 7.50
N ILE A 35 4.68 9.93 6.34
CA ILE A 35 4.57 9.29 5.03
C ILE A 35 5.94 9.30 4.35
N ARG A 36 6.33 8.17 3.74
CA ARG A 36 7.57 8.05 2.96
C ARG A 36 7.19 8.02 1.49
N ILE A 37 7.67 8.99 0.73
CA ILE A 37 7.36 9.16 -0.69
C ILE A 37 8.66 8.96 -1.46
N ALA A 38 8.70 7.95 -2.33
CA ALA A 38 9.85 7.68 -3.19
C ALA A 38 9.65 8.38 -4.53
N VAL A 39 10.66 9.11 -4.98
CA VAL A 39 10.69 9.78 -6.29
C VAL A 39 12.00 9.44 -6.99
N PRO A 40 11.98 8.99 -8.27
CA PRO A 40 13.19 8.81 -9.07
C PRO A 40 13.97 10.13 -9.19
N GLN A 41 15.29 10.10 -9.03
CA GLN A 41 16.14 11.31 -9.06
C GLN A 41 16.87 11.50 -10.40
N ASP A 42 16.55 10.69 -11.40
CA ASP A 42 17.11 10.69 -12.75
C ASP A 42 16.03 10.95 -13.81
N PHE A 43 14.86 11.46 -13.39
CA PHE A 43 13.68 11.63 -14.24
C PHE A 43 13.19 13.09 -14.23
N PRO A 44 13.97 14.06 -14.75
CA PRO A 44 13.51 15.43 -14.86
C PRO A 44 12.30 15.54 -15.81
N PRO A 45 11.32 16.43 -15.52
CA PRO A 45 11.30 17.41 -14.43
C PRO A 45 10.68 16.89 -13.11
N PHE A 46 10.32 15.61 -13.03
CA PHE A 46 9.55 15.04 -11.92
C PHE A 46 10.41 14.79 -10.67
N GLY A 47 11.64 14.31 -10.87
CA GLY A 47 12.65 14.23 -9.83
C GLY A 47 14.06 14.24 -10.39
N SER A 48 14.90 15.06 -9.77
CA SER A 48 16.29 15.30 -10.16
C SER A 48 17.13 15.71 -8.95
N VAL A 49 18.45 15.69 -9.07
CA VAL A 49 19.38 16.25 -8.07
C VAL A 49 19.82 17.64 -8.52
N GLY A 50 19.60 18.63 -7.66
CA GLY A 50 20.02 20.02 -7.88
C GLY A 50 21.53 20.22 -7.74
N THR A 51 22.01 21.42 -8.06
CA THR A 51 23.43 21.80 -7.89
C THR A 51 23.86 21.89 -6.42
N ASP A 52 22.90 21.96 -5.51
CA ASP A 52 23.05 21.88 -4.06
C ASP A 52 23.02 20.44 -3.51
N LEU A 53 22.99 19.44 -4.41
CA LEU A 53 22.87 18.02 -4.11
C LEU A 53 21.57 17.64 -3.39
N GLN A 54 20.53 18.49 -3.45
CA GLN A 54 19.22 18.18 -2.90
C GLN A 54 18.27 17.63 -3.99
N PRO A 55 17.33 16.74 -3.64
CA PRO A 55 16.25 16.36 -4.54
C PRO A 55 15.35 17.57 -4.86
N GLN A 56 15.05 17.76 -6.15
CA GLN A 56 14.10 18.76 -6.67
C GLN A 56 13.25 18.20 -7.82
N GLY A 57 12.06 18.76 -8.03
CA GLY A 57 11.18 18.39 -9.15
C GLY A 57 9.71 18.39 -8.77
N TYR A 58 8.83 18.25 -9.77
CA TYR A 58 7.38 18.34 -9.58
C TYR A 58 6.83 17.35 -8.54
N ASP A 59 7.28 16.09 -8.56
CA ASP A 59 6.79 15.08 -7.62
C ASP A 59 7.32 15.32 -6.19
N ILE A 60 8.50 15.95 -6.06
CA ILE A 60 9.08 16.33 -4.77
C ILE A 60 8.34 17.54 -4.19
N ASP A 61 7.99 18.51 -5.03
CA ASP A 61 7.18 19.66 -4.62
C ASP A 61 5.78 19.22 -4.20
N MET A 62 5.15 18.32 -4.97
CA MET A 62 3.87 17.70 -4.61
C MET A 62 3.95 16.95 -3.28
N ALA A 63 5.05 16.24 -3.03
CA ALA A 63 5.26 15.52 -1.78
C ALA A 63 5.41 16.44 -0.55
N ARG A 64 5.78 17.71 -0.76
CA ARG A 64 5.97 18.72 0.31
C ARG A 64 4.77 19.67 0.49
N TYR A 65 3.88 19.73 -0.48
CA TYR A 65 2.67 20.57 -0.45
C TYR A 65 1.66 20.06 0.58
#